data_AF-A0A2G6GD94-F1
#
_entry.id   AF-A0A2G6GD94-F1
#
_cell.length_a   1.000
_cell.length_b   1.000
_cell.length_c   1.000
_cell.angle_alpha   90.00
_cell.angle_beta   90.00
_cell.angle_gamma   90.00
#
_symmetry.space_group_name_H-M   'P 1'
#
loop_
_entity.id
_entity.type
_entity.pdbx_description
1 polymer ?
#
loop_
_entity_poly.entity_id
_entity_poly.type
_entity_poly.pdbx_seq_one_letter_code
_entity_poly.pdbx_strand_id
1 'polypeptide(L)'
;MNTFGNGTSPIKFEKIIFFYTITKLFIFLYSYFMIKPIIAGVALLSIASCSGLGIQKSQTDKTNQSGEVMKVSTGADDSKPAQTSTGGTKFTTGQDGAMMTLNYTLREGSPDGKVLETTIESVAKENDIYTTGAIYQPFSTFLGKNQVIKGFEEGLMGMKKGDKKVIVVPPEKGYGTGETLQKVNKNQIAPEITVTRDKNFISDTIVNTFDMNVFPDNIKQKLKNTKVGETFIENGTNAIVKAKTDTGITLEIQNTLNPFYKKAKTVGTKVSTPQADFTIKSLTETGVVLDVTNKQSPFYNKKFEVGSQVEINGTKIAIRKIDGDTITVGQTHPLAGKTLYFDVEILDVK
;
A
#
# COMPACT_ATOMS: atom_id res chain seq x y z
N MET A 1 20.22 -35.60 -18.89
CA MET A 1 19.05 -35.72 -17.99
C MET A 1 18.96 -34.46 -17.15
N ASN A 2 17.73 -34.05 -16.80
CA ASN A 2 17.30 -32.85 -16.08
C ASN A 2 16.96 -31.64 -16.97
N THR A 3 15.81 -31.74 -17.63
CA THR A 3 14.97 -30.59 -18.01
C THR A 3 14.25 -30.08 -16.75
N PHE A 4 14.46 -28.80 -16.40
CA PHE A 4 13.66 -28.10 -15.40
C PHE A 4 12.27 -27.84 -15.99
N GLY A 5 11.29 -28.63 -15.55
CA GLY A 5 9.88 -28.36 -15.85
C GLY A 5 9.40 -27.15 -15.07
N ASN A 6 9.01 -26.10 -15.79
CA ASN A 6 8.17 -25.01 -15.27
C ASN A 6 6.79 -25.58 -14.88
N GLY A 7 6.70 -26.17 -13.70
CA GLY A 7 5.45 -26.60 -13.11
C GLY A 7 4.75 -25.43 -12.44
N THR A 8 3.97 -24.65 -13.19
CA THR A 8 2.90 -23.86 -12.59
C THR A 8 1.94 -24.86 -11.94
N SER A 9 2.01 -25.00 -10.62
CA SER A 9 1.06 -25.83 -9.87
C SER A 9 -0.35 -25.35 -10.24
N PRO A 10 -1.27 -26.26 -10.64
CA PRO A 10 -2.62 -25.87 -11.03
C PRO A 10 -3.27 -25.10 -9.88
N ILE A 11 -3.96 -24.00 -10.22
CA ILE A 11 -4.64 -23.17 -9.22
C ILE A 11 -5.67 -24.07 -8.52
N LYS A 12 -5.47 -24.30 -7.21
CA LYS A 12 -6.31 -25.20 -6.41
C LYS A 12 -7.75 -24.68 -6.34
N PHE A 13 -8.72 -25.59 -6.33
CA PHE A 13 -10.16 -25.27 -6.23
C PHE A 13 -10.48 -24.29 -5.09
N GLU A 14 -9.93 -24.54 -3.90
CA GLU A 14 -10.06 -23.63 -2.75
C GLU A 14 -9.58 -22.21 -3.04
N LYS A 15 -8.48 -22.03 -3.79
CA LYS A 15 -8.00 -20.69 -4.17
C LYS A 15 -8.97 -20.01 -5.12
N ILE A 16 -9.53 -20.72 -6.08
CA ILE A 16 -10.53 -20.17 -7.02
C ILE A 16 -11.78 -19.75 -6.25
N ILE A 17 -12.30 -20.62 -5.40
CA ILE A 17 -13.44 -20.29 -4.53
C ILE A 17 -13.08 -19.13 -3.61
N PHE A 18 -11.90 -19.12 -2.99
CA PHE A 18 -11.42 -18.01 -2.16
C PHE A 18 -11.40 -16.68 -2.94
N PHE A 19 -10.82 -16.64 -4.13
CA PHE A 19 -10.75 -15.43 -4.96
C PHE A 19 -12.14 -14.93 -5.40
N TYR A 20 -13.07 -15.82 -5.76
CA TYR A 20 -14.39 -15.43 -6.29
C TYR A 20 -15.48 -15.25 -5.22
N THR A 21 -15.29 -15.80 -4.02
CA THR A 21 -16.36 -15.91 -2.99
C THR A 21 -16.03 -15.06 -1.76
N ILE A 22 -14.75 -15.00 -1.38
CA ILE A 22 -14.28 -14.27 -0.19
C ILE A 22 -13.92 -12.81 -0.51
N THR A 23 -14.10 -12.36 -1.75
CA THR A 23 -13.86 -10.97 -2.13
C THR A 23 -14.75 -9.99 -1.37
N LYS A 24 -16.03 -10.24 -1.07
CA LYS A 24 -16.87 -9.17 -0.47
C LYS A 24 -16.56 -8.86 0.99
N LEU A 25 -16.44 -9.88 1.86
CA LEU A 25 -16.16 -9.66 3.29
C LEU A 25 -14.65 -9.53 3.55
N PHE A 26 -13.79 -10.27 2.85
CA PHE A 26 -12.34 -10.10 3.01
C PHE A 26 -11.86 -8.84 2.31
N ILE A 27 -12.36 -8.43 1.13
CA ILE A 27 -12.10 -7.06 0.64
C ILE A 27 -12.75 -6.06 1.57
N PHE A 28 -13.93 -6.28 2.14
CA PHE A 28 -14.47 -5.33 3.14
C PHE A 28 -13.52 -5.19 4.34
N LEU A 29 -13.12 -6.30 4.97
CA LEU A 29 -12.18 -6.29 6.08
C LEU A 29 -10.81 -5.72 5.63
N TYR A 30 -10.32 -6.06 4.44
CA TYR A 30 -9.02 -5.65 3.93
C TYR A 30 -9.02 -4.19 3.44
N SER A 31 -10.09 -3.70 2.82
CA SER A 31 -10.24 -2.32 2.36
C SER A 31 -10.61 -1.35 3.48
N TYR A 32 -11.25 -1.85 4.56
CA TYR A 32 -11.57 -1.07 5.76
C TYR A 32 -10.46 -1.14 6.83
N PHE A 33 -9.79 -2.29 6.98
CA PHE A 33 -8.85 -2.53 8.10
C PHE A 33 -7.39 -2.68 7.68
N MET A 34 -7.05 -2.82 6.38
CA MET A 34 -5.70 -2.46 5.96
C MET A 34 -5.69 -0.95 5.77
N ILE A 35 -5.02 -0.28 6.69
CA ILE A 35 -4.51 1.06 6.46
C ILE A 35 -3.58 0.92 5.24
N LYS A 36 -4.10 1.12 4.01
CA LYS A 36 -3.23 1.59 2.91
C LYS A 36 -2.44 2.72 3.53
N PRO A 37 -1.11 2.71 3.51
CA PRO A 37 -0.32 3.61 4.33
C PRO A 37 -0.72 5.04 3.98
N ILE A 38 -1.64 5.60 4.77
CA ILE A 38 -1.89 7.04 4.83
C ILE A 38 -0.57 7.69 5.30
N ILE A 39 0.29 6.88 5.91
CA ILE A 39 1.65 7.10 6.36
C ILE A 39 2.64 6.39 5.41
N ALA A 40 2.59 6.64 4.10
CA ALA A 40 3.63 6.16 3.16
C ALA A 40 4.90 7.04 3.18
N GLY A 41 5.14 7.74 4.29
CA GLY A 41 6.13 8.83 4.35
C GLY A 41 6.79 9.02 5.71
N VAL A 42 6.83 8.00 6.57
CA VAL A 42 7.77 7.98 7.70
C VAL A 42 9.01 7.24 7.22
N ALA A 43 9.70 7.87 6.28
CA ALA A 43 11.09 7.59 5.98
C ALA A 43 11.82 8.90 6.27
N LEU A 44 12.25 9.08 7.52
CA LEU A 44 13.53 9.73 7.80
C LEU A 44 14.52 9.03 6.87
N LEU A 45 14.81 9.57 5.67
CA LEU A 45 15.72 9.14 4.58
C LEU A 45 16.30 7.69 4.57
N SER A 46 15.60 6.74 5.16
CA SER A 46 16.15 5.48 5.67
C SER A 46 15.90 4.43 4.62
N ILE A 47 16.81 4.46 3.65
CA ILE A 47 17.11 3.28 2.86
C ILE A 47 18.13 2.46 3.65
N ALA A 48 17.63 1.59 4.52
CA ALA A 48 18.29 0.31 4.74
C ALA A 48 17.30 -0.78 4.33
N SER A 49 17.31 -1.05 3.02
CA SER A 49 16.95 -2.33 2.41
C SER A 49 15.52 -2.85 2.62
N CYS A 50 14.59 -2.41 1.77
CA CYS A 50 13.50 -3.28 1.33
C CYS A 50 13.70 -3.61 -0.15
N SER A 51 13.65 -4.91 -0.41
CA SER A 51 13.77 -5.61 -1.68
C SER A 51 13.07 -4.91 -2.85
N GLY A 52 13.69 -5.00 -4.02
CA GLY A 52 13.12 -4.56 -5.28
C GLY A 52 11.71 -5.12 -5.49
N LEU A 53 10.76 -4.20 -5.60
CA LEU A 53 9.50 -4.34 -6.31
C LEU A 53 9.07 -2.92 -6.67
N GLY A 54 9.43 -2.50 -7.88
CA GLY A 54 8.95 -1.26 -8.45
C GLY A 54 7.43 -1.30 -8.58
N ILE A 55 6.72 -0.58 -7.71
CA ILE A 55 5.35 -0.18 -7.97
C ILE A 55 5.43 1.26 -8.48
N GLN A 56 5.39 1.41 -9.80
CA GLN A 56 5.16 2.70 -10.42
C GLN A 56 3.78 3.22 -9.99
N LYS A 57 3.75 4.44 -9.42
CA LYS A 57 2.53 5.25 -9.38
C LYS A 57 2.22 5.67 -10.81
N SER A 58 1.32 4.94 -11.47
CA SER A 58 0.65 5.40 -12.69
C SER A 58 -0.29 6.54 -12.31
N GLN A 59 0.01 7.75 -12.79
CA GLN A 59 -0.95 8.84 -12.84
C GLN A 59 -2.04 8.47 -13.83
N THR A 60 -3.28 8.52 -13.37
CA THR A 60 -4.48 8.35 -14.17
C THR A 60 -4.82 9.72 -14.76
N ASP A 61 -4.65 9.88 -16.07
CA ASP A 61 -5.29 10.97 -16.81
C ASP A 61 -6.45 10.44 -17.65
N LYS A 62 -7.56 11.17 -17.58
CA LYS A 62 -8.86 10.85 -18.15
C LYS A 62 -8.94 11.28 -19.63
N THR A 63 -9.37 10.35 -20.48
CA THR A 63 -10.29 10.48 -21.65
C THR A 63 -10.45 11.86 -22.33
N ASN A 64 -10.22 11.96 -23.65
CA ASN A 64 -11.28 11.81 -24.68
C ASN A 64 -10.79 11.88 -26.14
N GLN A 65 -11.66 11.38 -27.02
CA GLN A 65 -11.51 10.95 -28.42
C GLN A 65 -11.49 12.03 -29.53
N SER A 66 -11.21 11.53 -30.74
CA SER A 66 -11.47 12.02 -32.11
C SER A 66 -10.44 13.02 -32.65
N GLY A 67 -9.89 12.89 -33.86
CA GLY A 67 -10.17 12.00 -34.98
C GLY A 67 -9.96 12.82 -36.24
N GLU A 68 -8.82 12.71 -36.92
CA GLU A 68 -8.71 13.09 -38.33
C GLU A 68 -7.53 12.41 -39.01
N VAL A 69 -7.76 12.04 -40.26
CA VAL A 69 -6.97 11.17 -41.13
C VAL A 69 -6.27 12.04 -42.20
N MET A 70 -5.16 11.51 -42.74
CA MET A 70 -4.38 11.90 -43.93
C MET A 70 -3.08 12.68 -43.63
N LYS A 71 -1.94 12.41 -44.27
CA LYS A 71 -1.63 11.57 -45.43
C LYS A 71 -0.15 11.18 -45.42
N VAL A 72 0.11 10.03 -46.05
CA VAL A 72 1.40 9.44 -46.40
C VAL A 72 2.25 10.37 -47.27
N SER A 73 3.56 10.45 -47.01
CA SER A 73 4.56 10.49 -48.08
C SER A 73 5.79 9.68 -47.70
N THR A 74 6.11 8.76 -48.60
CA THR A 74 7.20 7.79 -48.65
C THR A 74 8.58 8.44 -48.78
N GLY A 75 9.56 7.83 -48.14
CA GLY A 75 10.99 8.06 -48.37
C GLY A 75 11.79 7.05 -47.58
N ALA A 76 11.96 5.85 -48.14
CA ALA A 76 12.89 4.85 -47.64
C ALA A 76 14.31 5.30 -47.97
N ASP A 77 15.19 5.34 -46.97
CA ASP A 77 16.63 5.17 -47.18
C ASP A 77 17.14 4.19 -46.12
N ASP A 78 17.79 3.15 -46.62
CA ASP A 78 18.28 2.01 -45.88
C ASP A 78 19.61 2.37 -45.20
N SER A 79 19.57 2.59 -43.89
CA SER A 79 20.79 2.48 -43.08
C SER A 79 20.52 1.74 -41.78
N LYS A 80 20.98 0.48 -41.77
CA LYS A 80 21.26 -0.44 -40.66
C LYS A 80 21.60 0.30 -39.34
N PRO A 81 21.10 -0.16 -38.17
CA PRO A 81 21.27 0.56 -36.92
C PRO A 81 22.73 0.53 -36.48
N ALA A 82 23.38 1.69 -36.50
CA ALA A 82 24.60 1.92 -35.76
C ALA A 82 24.25 1.91 -34.26
N GLN A 83 24.62 0.81 -33.59
CA GLN A 83 24.88 0.84 -32.16
C GLN A 83 25.88 1.96 -31.90
N THR A 84 25.39 3.06 -31.35
CA THR A 84 26.24 4.15 -30.90
C THR A 84 26.12 4.17 -29.39
N SER A 85 27.16 3.64 -28.75
CA SER A 85 27.47 3.87 -27.35
C SER A 85 27.44 5.37 -27.07
N THR A 86 26.42 5.87 -26.37
CA THR A 86 26.42 7.24 -25.88
C THR A 86 27.07 7.21 -24.49
N GLY A 87 28.32 7.64 -24.43
CA GLY A 87 29.09 7.76 -23.20
C GLY A 87 28.31 8.59 -22.18
N GLY A 88 28.10 8.02 -20.98
CA GLY A 88 27.49 8.75 -19.88
C GLY A 88 28.29 10.01 -19.62
N THR A 89 27.65 11.16 -19.72
CA THR A 89 28.25 12.44 -19.35
C THR A 89 28.61 12.36 -17.88
N LYS A 90 29.89 12.10 -17.58
CA LYS A 90 30.36 11.98 -16.19
C LYS A 90 30.26 13.35 -15.54
N PHE A 91 29.29 13.53 -14.65
CA PHE A 91 29.17 14.76 -13.90
C PHE A 91 30.35 14.90 -12.92
N THR A 92 30.94 16.10 -12.81
CA THR A 92 32.05 16.39 -11.88
C THR A 92 31.60 17.16 -10.65
N THR A 93 30.38 17.69 -10.68
CA THR A 93 29.70 18.46 -9.63
C THR A 93 28.24 18.03 -9.56
N GLY A 94 27.62 18.17 -8.39
CA GLY A 94 26.18 18.01 -8.22
C GLY A 94 25.41 19.02 -9.09
N GLN A 95 24.57 18.53 -9.98
CA GLN A 95 23.64 19.32 -10.79
C GLN A 95 22.44 18.45 -11.20
N ASP A 96 21.40 19.03 -11.79
CA ASP A 96 20.21 18.28 -12.21
C ASP A 96 20.58 17.07 -13.09
N GLY A 97 20.05 15.90 -12.71
CA GLY A 97 20.34 14.61 -13.35
C GLY A 97 21.57 13.88 -12.81
N ALA A 98 22.45 14.53 -12.04
CA ALA A 98 23.64 13.88 -11.49
C ALA A 98 23.28 12.87 -10.40
N MET A 99 23.95 11.72 -10.42
CA MET A 99 23.90 10.75 -9.33
C MET A 99 24.97 11.08 -8.30
N MET A 100 24.55 11.36 -7.08
CA MET A 100 25.42 11.64 -5.94
C MET A 100 25.51 10.39 -5.06
N THR A 101 26.72 9.93 -4.74
CA THR A 101 26.97 8.95 -3.67
C THR A 101 27.65 9.65 -2.51
N LEU A 102 27.13 9.51 -1.30
CA LEU A 102 27.56 10.28 -0.13
C LEU A 102 27.38 9.52 1.18
N ASN A 103 28.19 9.88 2.17
CA ASN A 103 27.86 9.63 3.56
C ASN A 103 27.16 10.85 4.15
N TYR A 104 26.25 10.63 5.11
CA TYR A 104 25.68 11.72 5.87
C TYR A 104 25.35 11.35 7.32
N THR A 105 25.28 12.37 8.17
CA THR A 105 24.71 12.30 9.52
C THR A 105 23.69 13.43 9.69
N LEU A 106 22.44 13.08 10.01
CA LEU A 106 21.34 14.01 10.26
C LEU A 106 21.25 14.34 11.74
N ARG A 107 21.21 15.63 12.06
CA ARG A 107 21.08 16.17 13.40
C ARG A 107 19.94 17.18 13.52
N GLU A 108 19.43 17.29 14.74
CA GLU A 108 18.39 18.24 15.12
C GLU A 108 18.92 19.27 16.13
N GLY A 109 18.40 20.49 16.02
CA GLY A 109 18.65 21.59 16.97
C GLY A 109 19.87 22.42 16.60
N SER A 110 21.03 21.80 16.44
CA SER A 110 22.29 22.46 16.05
C SER A 110 23.19 21.54 15.20
N PRO A 111 24.27 22.06 14.60
CA PRO A 111 25.28 21.24 13.92
C PRO A 111 25.92 20.16 14.80
N ASP A 112 25.98 20.36 16.12
CA ASP A 112 26.47 19.36 17.09
C ASP A 112 25.33 18.72 17.89
N GLY A 113 24.10 18.85 17.38
CA GLY A 113 22.89 18.41 18.06
C GLY A 113 22.71 16.89 18.05
N LYS A 114 21.56 16.46 18.55
CA LYS A 114 21.19 15.05 18.63
C LYS A 114 21.22 14.41 17.23
N VAL A 115 21.98 13.33 17.08
CA VAL A 115 21.94 12.51 15.86
C VAL A 115 20.61 11.79 15.78
N LEU A 116 19.95 11.93 14.64
CA LEU A 116 18.69 11.24 14.32
C LEU A 116 18.90 10.06 13.37
N GLU A 117 19.84 10.19 12.45
CA GLU A 117 20.10 9.20 11.39
C GLU A 117 21.54 9.36 10.88
N THR A 118 22.16 8.28 10.41
CA THR A 118 23.48 8.32 9.77
C THR A 118 23.69 7.12 8.87
N THR A 119 24.49 7.30 7.81
CA THR A 119 24.98 6.19 6.97
C THR A 119 26.23 5.51 7.55
N ILE A 120 26.76 6.01 8.67
CA ILE A 120 28.05 5.60 9.24
C ILE A 120 27.80 4.79 10.53
N GLU A 121 28.16 3.50 10.50
CA GLU A 121 27.90 2.57 11.61
C GLU A 121 28.53 3.02 12.94
N SER A 122 29.77 3.52 12.90
CA SER A 122 30.46 3.97 14.11
C SER A 122 29.73 5.14 14.76
N VAL A 123 29.30 6.12 13.97
CA VAL A 123 28.51 7.26 14.45
C VAL A 123 27.18 6.78 15.05
N ALA A 124 26.53 5.78 14.43
CA ALA A 124 25.29 5.23 14.96
C ALA A 124 25.48 4.57 16.33
N LYS A 125 26.59 3.82 16.52
CA LYS A 125 26.94 3.18 17.79
C LYS A 125 27.30 4.22 18.86
N GLU A 126 28.10 5.21 18.51
CA GLU A 126 28.53 6.28 19.42
C GLU A 126 27.38 7.17 19.90
N ASN A 127 26.27 7.21 19.16
CA ASN A 127 25.10 8.04 19.46
C ASN A 127 23.86 7.21 19.88
N ASP A 128 24.05 5.93 20.23
CA ASP A 128 22.98 5.03 20.70
C ASP A 128 21.76 4.90 19.76
N ILE A 129 21.99 5.04 18.45
CA ILE A 129 20.96 4.84 17.40
C ILE A 129 21.25 3.62 16.51
N TYR A 130 22.25 2.82 16.87
CA TYR A 130 22.59 1.60 16.14
C TYR A 130 21.46 0.57 16.19
N THR A 131 21.00 0.16 15.01
CA THR A 131 20.04 -0.94 14.85
C THR A 131 20.73 -2.22 14.35
N THR A 132 20.59 -3.32 15.10
CA THR A 132 21.11 -4.64 14.71
C THR A 132 20.48 -5.11 13.39
N GLY A 133 21.32 -5.48 12.43
CA GLY A 133 20.90 -5.95 11.11
C GLY A 133 20.63 -4.85 10.08
N ALA A 134 20.73 -3.57 10.47
CA ALA A 134 20.73 -2.46 9.51
C ALA A 134 22.03 -2.44 8.69
N ILE A 135 21.94 -1.99 7.44
CA ILE A 135 23.10 -1.82 6.56
C ILE A 135 23.51 -0.35 6.55
N TYR A 136 24.68 -0.05 7.11
CA TYR A 136 25.29 1.28 7.11
C TYR A 136 26.23 1.39 5.91
N GLN A 137 25.74 2.00 4.84
CA GLN A 137 26.49 2.17 3.60
C GLN A 137 26.19 3.54 2.99
N PRO A 138 27.05 4.04 2.09
CA PRO A 138 26.80 5.28 1.39
C PRO A 138 25.40 5.36 0.77
N PHE A 139 24.76 6.51 0.97
CA PHE A 139 23.50 6.86 0.36
C PHE A 139 23.72 7.30 -1.08
N SER A 140 22.75 7.04 -1.97
CA SER A 140 22.79 7.51 -3.35
C SER A 140 21.48 8.14 -3.77
N THR A 141 21.55 9.27 -4.48
CA THR A 141 20.37 9.99 -4.97
C THR A 141 20.65 10.70 -6.29
N PHE A 142 19.61 10.87 -7.10
CA PHE A 142 19.64 11.71 -8.30
C PHE A 142 19.12 13.11 -7.98
N LEU A 143 19.92 14.12 -8.26
CA LEU A 143 19.50 15.52 -8.09
C LEU A 143 18.47 15.91 -9.17
N GLY A 144 17.52 16.76 -8.78
CA GLY A 144 16.44 17.24 -9.64
C GLY A 144 15.33 16.21 -9.87
N LYS A 145 15.32 15.13 -9.10
CA LYS A 145 14.28 14.08 -9.15
C LYS A 145 13.37 14.06 -7.92
N ASN A 146 13.51 15.06 -7.02
CA ASN A 146 12.72 15.18 -5.79
C ASN A 146 12.75 13.90 -4.94
N GLN A 147 13.89 13.20 -4.93
CA GLN A 147 14.08 11.96 -4.17
C GLN A 147 14.37 12.22 -2.69
N VAL A 148 14.80 13.43 -2.35
CA VAL A 148 15.14 13.89 -1.00
C VAL A 148 14.46 15.21 -0.71
N ILE A 149 14.45 15.64 0.56
CA ILE A 149 13.88 16.93 0.95
C ILE A 149 14.59 18.08 0.22
N LYS A 150 13.82 19.11 -0.16
CA LYS A 150 14.26 20.20 -1.04
C LYS A 150 15.56 20.86 -0.57
N GLY A 151 15.67 21.18 0.72
CA GLY A 151 16.86 21.86 1.24
C GLY A 151 18.11 20.97 1.24
N PHE A 152 17.94 19.65 1.35
CA PHE A 152 19.05 18.72 1.22
C PHE A 152 19.53 18.64 -0.24
N GLU A 153 18.60 18.50 -1.20
CA GLU A 153 18.92 18.51 -2.64
C GLU A 153 19.64 19.82 -3.04
N GLU A 154 19.08 20.97 -2.65
CA GLU A 154 19.69 22.29 -2.90
C GLU A 154 21.08 22.41 -2.28
N GLY A 155 21.31 21.84 -1.10
CA GLY A 155 22.60 21.88 -0.43
C GLY A 155 23.69 21.05 -1.11
N LEU A 156 23.30 20.00 -1.84
CA LEU A 156 24.19 19.13 -2.64
C LEU A 156 24.55 19.73 -4.00
N MET A 157 23.77 20.69 -4.50
CA MET A 157 24.07 21.36 -5.77
C MET A 157 25.44 22.04 -5.73
N GLY A 158 26.23 21.79 -6.77
CA GLY A 158 27.60 22.29 -6.93
C GLY A 158 28.67 21.52 -6.16
N MET A 159 28.30 20.61 -5.24
CA MET A 159 29.28 19.83 -4.48
C MET A 159 30.01 18.84 -5.37
N LYS A 160 31.31 18.64 -5.11
CA LYS A 160 32.20 17.74 -5.83
C LYS A 160 32.55 16.54 -4.97
N LYS A 161 33.05 15.49 -5.61
CA LYS A 161 33.66 14.36 -4.91
C LYS A 161 34.73 14.84 -3.92
N GLY A 162 34.65 14.38 -2.68
CA GLY A 162 35.54 14.75 -1.58
C GLY A 162 35.06 15.95 -0.76
N ASP A 163 34.06 16.71 -1.24
CA ASP A 163 33.53 17.85 -0.47
C ASP A 163 32.86 17.36 0.81
N LYS A 164 33.14 18.08 1.90
CA LYS A 164 32.45 17.92 3.19
C LYS A 164 31.76 19.22 3.55
N LYS A 165 30.50 19.13 4.00
CA LYS A 165 29.71 20.33 4.32
C LYS A 165 28.59 20.00 5.30
N VAL A 166 28.30 20.93 6.21
CA VAL A 166 27.05 20.92 6.98
C VAL A 166 25.98 21.63 6.15
N ILE A 167 24.99 20.88 5.68
CA ILE A 167 23.82 21.43 4.99
C ILE A 167 22.75 21.75 6.04
N VAL A 168 22.39 23.03 6.15
CA VAL A 168 21.32 23.51 7.04
C VAL A 168 20.01 23.57 6.26
N VAL A 169 19.01 22.82 6.72
CA VAL A 169 17.70 22.72 6.09
C VAL A 169 16.65 23.33 7.04
N PRO A 170 16.16 24.56 6.76
CA PRO A 170 15.06 25.13 7.53
C PRO A 170 13.76 24.33 7.31
N PRO A 171 12.77 24.42 8.22
CA PRO A 171 11.55 23.62 8.15
C PRO A 171 10.82 23.70 6.80
N GLU A 172 10.77 24.89 6.19
CA GLU A 172 10.09 25.15 4.91
C GLU A 172 10.72 24.43 3.73
N LYS A 173 12.00 24.05 3.86
CA LYS A 173 12.74 23.25 2.88
C LYS A 173 12.94 21.80 3.34
N GLY A 174 12.47 21.47 4.54
CA GLY A 174 12.46 20.13 5.13
C GLY A 174 11.06 19.55 5.16
N TYR A 175 10.56 19.25 6.37
CA TYR A 175 9.28 18.58 6.59
C TYR A 175 8.10 19.55 6.86
N GLY A 176 8.25 20.82 6.53
CA GLY A 176 7.25 21.88 6.74
C GLY A 176 7.20 22.38 8.18
N THR A 177 6.35 23.36 8.45
CA THR A 177 6.20 24.01 9.77
C THR A 177 4.95 23.58 10.54
N GLY A 178 4.08 22.78 9.92
CA GLY A 178 2.78 22.43 10.48
C GLY A 178 2.23 21.15 9.90
N GLU A 179 0.93 21.00 9.99
CA GLU A 179 0.24 19.84 9.45
C GLU A 179 0.03 19.95 7.93
N THR A 180 0.08 18.80 7.27
CA THR A 180 -0.43 18.64 5.92
C THR A 180 -1.85 18.10 6.00
N LEU A 181 -2.80 18.76 5.33
CA LEU A 181 -4.18 18.31 5.29
C LEU A 181 -4.36 17.21 4.24
N GLN A 182 -5.00 16.11 4.62
CA GLN A 182 -5.37 15.02 3.74
C GLN A 182 -6.83 14.64 3.92
N LYS A 183 -7.50 14.31 2.81
CA LYS A 183 -8.85 13.73 2.84
C LYS A 183 -8.74 12.21 2.84
N VAL A 184 -9.33 11.58 3.82
CA VAL A 184 -9.37 10.12 3.98
C VAL A 184 -10.79 9.65 4.14
N ASN A 185 -11.06 8.39 3.82
CA ASN A 185 -12.40 7.85 4.04
C ASN A 185 -12.59 7.55 5.54
N LYS A 186 -13.76 7.88 6.09
CA LYS A 186 -14.15 7.66 7.49
C LYS A 186 -13.89 6.23 7.92
N ASN A 187 -14.17 5.28 7.04
CA ASN A 187 -14.01 3.85 7.30
C ASN A 187 -12.56 3.41 7.58
N GLN A 188 -11.57 4.20 7.18
CA GLN A 188 -10.15 3.89 7.39
C GLN A 188 -9.64 4.31 8.76
N ILE A 189 -10.27 5.30 9.40
CA ILE A 189 -9.76 5.91 10.63
C ILE A 189 -10.78 5.97 11.77
N ALA A 190 -12.08 5.87 11.48
CA ALA A 190 -13.10 5.89 12.51
C ALA A 190 -13.07 4.58 13.31
N PRO A 191 -13.14 4.63 14.65
CA PRO A 191 -13.20 3.44 15.48
C PRO A 191 -14.58 2.80 15.45
N GLU A 192 -15.61 3.54 15.06
CA GLU A 192 -16.99 3.07 14.97
C GLU A 192 -17.60 3.55 13.66
N ILE A 193 -18.24 2.61 12.96
CA ILE A 193 -18.97 2.90 11.72
C ILE A 193 -20.25 2.08 11.67
N THR A 194 -21.24 2.61 10.96
CA THR A 194 -22.45 1.87 10.61
C THR A 194 -22.39 1.57 9.11
N VAL A 195 -22.53 0.30 8.74
CA VAL A 195 -22.49 -0.13 7.33
C VAL A 195 -23.77 -0.84 6.95
N THR A 196 -24.29 -0.50 5.77
CA THR A 196 -25.45 -1.19 5.18
C THR A 196 -24.96 -2.14 4.09
N ARG A 197 -25.42 -3.39 4.13
CA ARG A 197 -25.05 -4.44 3.18
C ARG A 197 -26.27 -5.25 2.78
N ASP A 198 -26.12 -6.02 1.71
CA ASP A 198 -27.09 -7.06 1.36
C ASP A 198 -27.16 -8.12 2.46
N LYS A 199 -28.35 -8.67 2.74
CA LYS A 199 -28.57 -9.63 3.81
C LYS A 199 -27.76 -10.92 3.65
N ASN A 200 -27.40 -11.29 2.42
CA ASN A 200 -26.52 -12.43 2.15
C ASN A 200 -25.10 -12.22 2.71
N PHE A 201 -24.74 -10.99 3.09
CA PHE A 201 -23.46 -10.68 3.74
C PHE A 201 -23.25 -11.41 5.07
N ILE A 202 -24.33 -11.77 5.79
CA ILE A 202 -24.28 -12.53 7.04
C ILE A 202 -24.74 -13.99 6.86
N SER A 203 -24.87 -14.47 5.61
CA SER A 203 -25.35 -15.82 5.31
C SER A 203 -24.31 -16.89 5.65
N ASP A 204 -24.81 -18.06 6.09
CA ASP A 204 -23.99 -19.25 6.34
C ASP A 204 -23.50 -19.89 5.04
N THR A 205 -24.15 -19.59 3.92
CA THR A 205 -23.76 -20.06 2.60
C THR A 205 -23.66 -18.91 1.61
N ILE A 206 -22.76 -19.06 0.63
CA ILE A 206 -22.62 -18.13 -0.50
C ILE A 206 -22.98 -18.90 -1.76
N VAL A 207 -23.90 -18.35 -2.55
CA VAL A 207 -24.32 -18.91 -3.83
C VAL A 207 -23.73 -18.06 -4.94
N ASN A 208 -22.84 -18.63 -5.74
CA ASN A 208 -22.20 -17.96 -6.86
C ASN A 208 -22.24 -18.83 -8.12
N THR A 209 -22.34 -18.19 -9.27
CA THR A 209 -22.18 -18.83 -10.58
C THR A 209 -20.77 -18.58 -11.09
N PHE A 210 -20.13 -19.67 -11.53
CA PHE A 210 -18.75 -19.69 -12.01
C PHE A 210 -18.73 -20.16 -13.46
N ASP A 211 -17.90 -19.54 -14.29
CA ASP A 211 -17.59 -20.08 -15.60
C ASP A 211 -16.77 -21.37 -15.43
N MET A 212 -17.15 -22.43 -16.15
CA MET A 212 -16.53 -23.75 -16.01
C MET A 212 -15.06 -23.76 -16.43
N ASN A 213 -14.60 -22.77 -17.20
CA ASN A 213 -13.21 -22.62 -17.66
C ASN A 213 -12.28 -22.07 -16.58
N VAL A 214 -12.81 -21.51 -15.48
CA VAL A 214 -11.96 -21.06 -14.36
C VAL A 214 -11.41 -22.23 -13.55
N PHE A 215 -12.01 -23.42 -13.68
CA PHE A 215 -11.59 -24.62 -12.98
C PHE A 215 -10.57 -25.41 -13.80
N PRO A 216 -9.50 -25.94 -13.17
CA PRO A 216 -8.60 -26.88 -13.82
C PRO A 216 -9.33 -28.12 -14.33
N ASP A 217 -8.83 -28.76 -15.39
CA ASP A 217 -9.53 -29.85 -16.09
C ASP A 217 -9.93 -31.01 -15.18
N ASN A 218 -9.08 -31.37 -14.21
CA ASN A 218 -9.38 -32.44 -13.24
C ASN A 218 -10.58 -32.09 -12.34
N ILE A 219 -10.73 -30.83 -11.95
CA ILE A 219 -11.86 -30.34 -11.16
C ILE A 219 -13.10 -30.19 -12.05
N LYS A 220 -12.92 -29.63 -13.24
CA LYS A 220 -13.97 -29.44 -14.25
C LYS A 220 -14.65 -30.77 -14.59
N GLN A 221 -13.88 -31.84 -14.78
CA GLN A 221 -14.42 -33.17 -15.05
C GLN A 221 -15.22 -33.72 -13.87
N LYS A 222 -14.70 -33.59 -12.64
CA LYS A 222 -15.45 -33.99 -11.42
C LYS A 222 -16.77 -33.22 -11.31
N LEU A 223 -16.73 -31.89 -11.46
CA LEU A 223 -17.91 -31.03 -11.40
C LEU A 223 -18.94 -31.38 -12.49
N LYS A 224 -18.50 -31.70 -13.72
CA LYS A 224 -19.39 -32.18 -14.79
C LYS A 224 -20.14 -33.45 -14.38
N ASN A 225 -19.50 -34.34 -13.62
CA ASN A 225 -20.08 -35.61 -13.18
C ASN A 225 -20.96 -35.49 -11.93
N THR A 226 -20.74 -34.48 -11.07
CA THR A 226 -21.55 -34.25 -9.85
C THR A 226 -22.96 -33.78 -10.18
N LYS A 227 -24.02 -34.43 -9.72
CA LYS A 227 -25.40 -34.03 -10.06
C LYS A 227 -25.81 -32.75 -9.34
N VAL A 228 -26.81 -32.05 -9.90
CA VAL A 228 -27.46 -30.93 -9.19
C VAL A 228 -28.08 -31.48 -7.89
N GLY A 229 -27.84 -30.80 -6.78
CA GLY A 229 -28.23 -31.21 -5.44
C GLY A 229 -27.16 -32.00 -4.68
N GLU A 230 -26.13 -32.52 -5.36
CA GLU A 230 -25.05 -33.25 -4.69
C GLU A 230 -24.00 -32.31 -4.10
N THR A 231 -23.42 -32.75 -2.98
CA THR A 231 -22.28 -32.08 -2.34
C THR A 231 -21.01 -32.47 -3.08
N PHE A 232 -20.37 -31.47 -3.67
CA PHE A 232 -19.01 -31.52 -4.15
C PHE A 232 -18.04 -31.20 -3.01
N ILE A 233 -17.10 -32.12 -2.76
CA ILE A 233 -16.07 -31.96 -1.73
C ILE A 233 -14.71 -31.99 -2.43
N GLU A 234 -13.96 -30.91 -2.31
CA GLU A 234 -12.58 -30.85 -2.82
C GLU A 234 -11.70 -30.09 -1.83
N ASN A 235 -10.63 -30.75 -1.37
CA ASN A 235 -9.65 -30.22 -0.43
C ASN A 235 -10.27 -29.50 0.79
N GLY A 236 -11.30 -30.11 1.40
CA GLY A 236 -11.94 -29.57 2.60
C GLY A 236 -12.95 -28.43 2.36
N THR A 237 -13.17 -28.01 1.11
CA THR A 237 -14.29 -27.13 0.75
C THR A 237 -15.51 -27.97 0.36
N ASN A 238 -16.62 -27.74 1.05
CA ASN A 238 -17.92 -28.34 0.74
C ASN A 238 -18.78 -27.34 -0.04
N ALA A 239 -19.22 -27.74 -1.24
CA ALA A 239 -20.10 -26.96 -2.09
C ALA A 239 -21.26 -27.82 -2.59
N ILE A 240 -22.48 -27.30 -2.60
CA ILE A 240 -23.64 -27.98 -3.21
C ILE A 240 -23.81 -27.44 -4.63
N VAL A 241 -23.93 -28.33 -5.62
CA VAL A 241 -24.22 -27.91 -6.99
C VAL A 241 -25.68 -27.49 -7.09
N LYS A 242 -25.96 -26.21 -7.32
CA LYS A 242 -27.33 -25.67 -7.40
C LYS A 242 -27.88 -25.63 -8.81
N ALA A 243 -27.01 -25.38 -9.78
CA ALA A 243 -27.39 -25.36 -11.19
C ALA A 243 -26.18 -25.61 -12.07
N LYS A 244 -26.47 -26.06 -13.29
CA LYS A 244 -25.49 -26.21 -14.37
C LYS A 244 -26.07 -25.62 -15.65
N THR A 245 -25.20 -24.99 -16.41
CA THR A 245 -25.45 -24.48 -17.76
C THR A 245 -24.33 -25.02 -18.67
N ASP A 246 -24.43 -24.76 -19.97
CA ASP A 246 -23.43 -25.25 -20.93
C ASP A 246 -22.02 -24.72 -20.63
N THR A 247 -21.93 -23.49 -20.11
CA THR A 247 -20.67 -22.79 -19.84
C THR A 247 -20.38 -22.56 -18.36
N GLY A 248 -21.35 -22.73 -17.47
CA GLY A 248 -21.21 -22.35 -16.06
C GLY A 248 -21.86 -23.29 -15.05
N ILE A 249 -21.47 -23.13 -13.80
CA ILE A 249 -21.96 -23.91 -12.66
C ILE A 249 -22.27 -22.99 -11.48
N THR A 250 -23.42 -23.17 -10.85
CA THR A 250 -23.80 -22.47 -9.63
C THR A 250 -23.51 -23.35 -8.44
N LEU A 251 -22.69 -22.84 -7.52
CA LEU A 251 -22.28 -23.54 -6.31
C LEU A 251 -22.76 -22.78 -5.08
N GLU A 252 -23.36 -23.51 -4.13
CA GLU A 252 -23.65 -23.04 -2.78
C GLU A 252 -22.54 -23.52 -1.85
N ILE A 253 -21.74 -22.59 -1.34
CA ILE A 253 -20.51 -22.87 -0.58
C ILE A 253 -20.71 -22.45 0.87
N GLN A 254 -20.21 -23.25 1.82
CA GLN A 254 -20.23 -22.90 3.25
C GLN A 254 -19.34 -21.68 3.52
N ASN A 255 -19.89 -20.65 4.14
CA ASN A 255 -19.24 -19.37 4.42
C ASN A 255 -18.46 -19.40 5.74
N THR A 256 -17.59 -20.39 5.92
CA THR A 256 -16.95 -20.71 7.20
C THR A 256 -16.06 -19.59 7.76
N LEU A 257 -15.57 -18.69 6.90
CA LEU A 257 -14.78 -17.53 7.30
C LEU A 257 -15.63 -16.32 7.75
N ASN A 258 -16.94 -16.37 7.55
CA ASN A 258 -17.81 -15.30 8.00
C ASN A 258 -17.88 -15.28 9.53
N PRO A 259 -17.66 -14.12 10.18
CA PRO A 259 -17.81 -14.01 11.63
C PRO A 259 -19.20 -14.45 12.13
N PHE A 260 -20.25 -14.33 11.31
CA PHE A 260 -21.62 -14.73 11.61
C PHE A 260 -21.95 -16.19 11.25
N TYR A 261 -21.01 -16.96 10.71
CA TYR A 261 -21.24 -18.35 10.31
C TYR A 261 -21.73 -19.21 11.49
N LYS A 262 -22.88 -19.86 11.29
CA LYS A 262 -23.61 -20.67 12.29
C LYS A 262 -23.98 -19.91 13.56
N LYS A 263 -23.96 -18.58 13.54
CA LYS A 263 -24.43 -17.74 14.64
C LYS A 263 -25.85 -17.26 14.39
N ALA A 264 -26.49 -16.77 15.47
CA ALA A 264 -27.77 -16.10 15.39
C ALA A 264 -27.71 -14.92 14.40
N LYS A 265 -28.80 -14.68 13.69
CA LYS A 265 -28.92 -13.61 12.68
C LYS A 265 -30.10 -12.72 13.03
N THR A 266 -30.15 -12.32 14.30
CA THR A 266 -31.19 -11.47 14.87
C THR A 266 -30.62 -10.13 15.26
N VAL A 267 -31.46 -9.09 15.29
CA VAL A 267 -31.08 -7.76 15.76
C VAL A 267 -30.51 -7.86 17.17
N GLY A 268 -29.38 -7.18 17.40
CA GLY A 268 -28.61 -7.23 18.65
C GLY A 268 -27.57 -8.34 18.70
N THR A 269 -27.51 -9.26 17.73
CA THR A 269 -26.42 -10.27 17.70
C THR A 269 -25.07 -9.59 17.59
N LYS A 270 -24.17 -9.93 18.50
CA LYS A 270 -22.78 -9.45 18.54
C LYS A 270 -21.81 -10.55 18.16
N VAL A 271 -20.82 -10.18 17.36
CA VAL A 271 -19.71 -11.04 16.98
C VAL A 271 -18.40 -10.29 17.12
N SER A 272 -17.44 -10.89 17.81
CA SER A 272 -16.10 -10.33 17.99
C SER A 272 -15.07 -11.10 17.19
N THR A 273 -14.13 -10.37 16.57
CA THR A 273 -12.89 -10.89 15.99
C THR A 273 -11.70 -10.11 16.55
N PRO A 274 -10.44 -10.55 16.30
CA PRO A 274 -9.26 -9.77 16.67
C PRO A 274 -9.22 -8.38 16.00
N GLN A 275 -9.81 -8.23 14.82
CA GLN A 275 -9.76 -6.99 14.04
C GLN A 275 -10.95 -6.06 14.31
N ALA A 276 -12.13 -6.60 14.60
CA ALA A 276 -13.34 -5.80 14.74
C ALA A 276 -14.42 -6.50 15.58
N ASP A 277 -15.35 -5.69 16.10
CA ASP A 277 -16.62 -6.19 16.64
C ASP A 277 -17.76 -5.79 15.69
N PHE A 278 -18.74 -6.67 15.54
CA PHE A 278 -19.90 -6.47 14.68
C PHE A 278 -21.17 -6.64 15.52
N THR A 279 -22.13 -5.75 15.33
CA THR A 279 -23.46 -5.84 15.92
C THR A 279 -24.51 -5.67 14.82
N ILE A 280 -25.46 -6.61 14.73
CA ILE A 280 -26.61 -6.45 13.82
C ILE A 280 -27.53 -5.37 14.39
N LYS A 281 -27.55 -4.20 13.75
CA LYS A 281 -28.37 -3.05 14.15
C LYS A 281 -29.81 -3.17 13.65
N SER A 282 -29.97 -3.57 12.39
CA SER A 282 -31.29 -3.83 11.80
C SER A 282 -31.19 -4.83 10.65
N LEU A 283 -32.33 -5.44 10.33
CA LEU A 283 -32.51 -6.36 9.22
C LEU A 283 -33.75 -5.95 8.44
N THR A 284 -33.65 -5.99 7.13
CA THR A 284 -34.81 -5.90 6.23
C THR A 284 -34.97 -7.24 5.49
N GLU A 285 -35.87 -7.29 4.52
CA GLU A 285 -36.00 -8.46 3.65
C GLU A 285 -34.71 -8.73 2.88
N THR A 286 -34.08 -7.67 2.35
CA THR A 286 -32.91 -7.74 1.45
C THR A 286 -31.62 -7.20 2.05
N GLY A 287 -31.67 -6.49 3.17
CA GLY A 287 -30.53 -5.78 3.73
C GLY A 287 -30.23 -6.10 5.20
N VAL A 288 -29.00 -5.78 5.59
CA VAL A 288 -28.52 -5.78 6.97
C VAL A 288 -27.76 -4.49 7.25
N VAL A 289 -28.03 -3.88 8.40
CA VAL A 289 -27.24 -2.77 8.92
C VAL A 289 -26.41 -3.27 10.08
N LEU A 290 -25.10 -3.06 10.01
CA LEU A 290 -24.14 -3.47 11.03
C LEU A 290 -23.51 -2.25 11.68
N ASP A 291 -23.51 -2.20 13.00
CA ASP A 291 -22.57 -1.35 13.74
C ASP A 291 -21.25 -2.13 13.87
N VAL A 292 -20.15 -1.50 13.48
CA VAL A 292 -18.83 -2.10 13.42
C VAL A 292 -17.86 -1.28 14.25
N THR A 293 -17.22 -1.93 15.21
CA THR A 293 -16.12 -1.35 15.99
C THR A 293 -14.80 -1.82 15.38
N ASN A 294 -14.04 -0.89 14.80
CA ASN A 294 -12.74 -1.14 14.19
C ASN A 294 -11.62 -1.11 15.23
N LYS A 295 -11.11 -2.27 15.64
CA LYS A 295 -10.01 -2.38 16.62
C LYS A 295 -8.66 -1.98 16.05
N GLN A 296 -8.56 -1.85 14.72
CA GLN A 296 -7.35 -1.41 14.01
C GLN A 296 -7.34 0.12 13.78
N SER A 297 -8.43 0.82 14.13
CA SER A 297 -8.46 2.27 14.03
C SER A 297 -7.39 2.90 14.94
N PRO A 298 -6.67 3.92 14.47
CA PRO A 298 -5.76 4.66 15.35
C PRO A 298 -6.47 5.43 16.48
N PHE A 299 -7.79 5.61 16.33
CA PHE A 299 -8.71 6.19 17.30
C PHE A 299 -9.51 5.11 18.06
N TYR A 300 -9.17 3.82 17.97
CA TYR A 300 -9.81 2.78 18.78
C TYR A 300 -9.66 3.08 20.27
N ASN A 301 -10.78 3.04 21.01
CA ASN A 301 -10.88 3.47 22.41
C ASN A 301 -10.47 4.92 22.67
N LYS A 302 -10.53 5.79 21.65
CA LYS A 302 -10.25 7.22 21.77
C LYS A 302 -11.42 8.03 21.23
N LYS A 303 -11.44 9.32 21.59
CA LYS A 303 -12.42 10.27 21.08
C LYS A 303 -12.26 10.42 19.56
N PHE A 304 -13.38 10.38 18.83
CA PHE A 304 -13.40 10.56 17.38
C PHE A 304 -14.34 11.72 17.00
N GLU A 305 -13.82 12.93 17.13
CA GLU A 305 -14.50 14.18 16.77
C GLU A 305 -13.51 15.22 16.26
N VAL A 306 -14.00 16.30 15.66
CA VAL A 306 -13.14 17.43 15.25
C VAL A 306 -12.33 17.95 16.44
N GLY A 307 -11.01 18.08 16.25
CA GLY A 307 -10.04 18.45 17.29
C GLY A 307 -9.38 17.26 17.98
N SER A 308 -9.93 16.04 17.86
CA SER A 308 -9.28 14.84 18.40
C SER A 308 -7.97 14.56 17.66
N GLN A 309 -6.96 14.09 18.39
CA GLN A 309 -5.65 13.78 17.84
C GLN A 309 -5.06 12.49 18.39
N VAL A 310 -4.21 11.85 17.59
CA VAL A 310 -3.46 10.65 17.93
C VAL A 310 -2.05 10.75 17.39
N GLU A 311 -1.11 10.05 18.00
CA GLU A 311 0.26 9.95 17.50
C GLU A 311 0.55 8.51 17.11
N ILE A 312 1.13 8.32 15.92
CA ILE A 312 1.49 7.01 15.36
C ILE A 312 2.90 7.15 14.82
N ASN A 313 3.85 6.40 15.39
CA ASN A 313 5.26 6.43 14.99
C ASN A 313 5.82 7.87 14.91
N GLY A 314 5.51 8.71 15.91
CA GLY A 314 5.91 10.11 15.98
C GLY A 314 5.12 11.08 15.07
N THR A 315 4.30 10.57 14.15
CA THR A 315 3.44 11.40 13.30
C THR A 315 2.15 11.71 14.05
N LYS A 316 1.83 12.99 14.21
CA LYS A 316 0.57 13.41 14.83
C LYS A 316 -0.51 13.47 13.75
N ILE A 317 -1.66 12.88 14.03
CA ILE A 317 -2.83 12.89 13.17
C ILE A 317 -3.98 13.54 13.94
N ALA A 318 -4.50 14.66 13.44
CA ALA A 318 -5.59 15.41 14.02
C ALA A 318 -6.82 15.40 13.11
N ILE A 319 -8.01 15.22 13.66
CA ILE A 319 -9.27 15.32 12.90
C ILE A 319 -9.60 16.81 12.76
N ARG A 320 -9.61 17.32 11.53
CA ARG A 320 -9.91 18.73 11.23
C ARG A 320 -11.32 18.96 10.74
N LYS A 321 -11.87 18.01 9.97
CA LYS A 321 -13.25 18.08 9.49
C LYS A 321 -13.83 16.67 9.34
N ILE A 322 -15.10 16.52 9.69
CA ILE A 322 -15.90 15.32 9.40
C ILE A 322 -17.02 15.76 8.46
N ASP A 323 -17.08 15.18 7.27
CA ASP A 323 -18.04 15.52 6.22
C ASP A 323 -18.59 14.22 5.59
N GLY A 324 -19.65 13.68 6.21
CA GLY A 324 -20.17 12.35 5.89
C GLY A 324 -19.09 11.26 6.03
N ASP A 325 -18.81 10.58 4.92
CA ASP A 325 -17.78 9.53 4.82
C ASP A 325 -16.38 10.07 4.50
N THR A 326 -16.21 11.38 4.35
CA THR A 326 -14.91 12.01 4.11
C THR A 326 -14.44 12.73 5.35
N ILE A 327 -13.24 12.39 5.83
CA ILE A 327 -12.60 13.04 6.97
C ILE A 327 -11.40 13.82 6.45
N THR A 328 -11.30 15.09 6.82
CA THR A 328 -10.05 15.86 6.64
C THR A 328 -9.22 15.68 7.90
N VAL A 329 -8.04 15.10 7.74
CA VAL A 329 -7.06 14.94 8.81
C VAL A 329 -5.86 15.86 8.56
N GLY A 330 -5.36 16.48 9.62
CA GLY A 330 -4.05 17.11 9.62
C GLY A 330 -3.00 16.09 10.04
N GLN A 331 -1.94 15.97 9.26
CA GLN A 331 -0.79 15.11 9.58
C GLN A 331 0.44 15.97 9.79
N THR A 332 1.05 15.87 10.98
CA THR A 332 2.28 16.58 11.32
C THR A 332 3.42 15.58 11.41
N HIS A 333 4.43 15.77 10.56
CA HIS A 333 5.65 14.96 10.58
C HIS A 333 6.41 15.15 11.91
N PRO A 334 7.09 14.13 12.46
CA PRO A 334 7.85 14.25 13.72
C PRO A 334 8.92 15.36 13.70
N LEU A 335 9.45 15.66 12.50
CA LEU A 335 10.44 16.72 12.25
C LEU A 335 9.84 18.02 11.69
N ALA A 336 8.51 18.15 11.63
CA ALA A 336 7.89 19.40 11.23
C ALA A 336 8.23 20.52 12.24
N GLY A 337 8.49 21.72 11.73
CA GLY A 337 8.90 22.89 12.50
C GLY A 337 10.38 22.88 12.91
N LYS A 338 11.15 21.86 12.54
CA LYS A 338 12.55 21.72 12.97
C LYS A 338 13.53 22.09 11.86
N THR A 339 14.55 22.87 12.22
CA THR A 339 15.74 23.04 11.39
C THR A 339 16.61 21.80 11.52
N LEU A 340 17.02 21.25 10.39
CA LEU A 340 17.82 20.04 10.30
C LEU A 340 19.23 20.37 9.82
N TYR A 341 20.21 19.60 10.30
CA TYR A 341 21.62 19.77 9.96
C TYR A 341 22.13 18.44 9.43
N PHE A 342 22.69 18.45 8.23
CA PHE A 342 23.26 17.26 7.60
C PHE A 342 24.77 17.43 7.45
N ASP A 343 25.54 16.67 8.22
CA ASP A 343 26.98 16.52 7.98
C ASP A 343 27.15 15.61 6.76
N VAL A 344 27.58 16.14 5.63
CA VAL A 344 27.70 15.40 4.37
C VAL A 344 29.14 15.24 3.94
N GLU A 345 29.48 14.08 3.40
CA GLU A 345 30.71 13.82 2.65
C GLU A 345 30.38 13.17 1.31
N ILE A 346 30.75 13.82 0.19
CA ILE A 346 30.50 13.29 -1.15
C ILE A 346 31.58 12.28 -1.50
N LEU A 347 31.17 11.05 -1.79
CA LEU A 347 32.06 9.96 -2.17
C LEU A 347 32.18 9.79 -3.68
N ASP A 348 31.13 10.12 -4.43
CA ASP A 348 31.16 10.10 -5.89
C ASP A 348 30.08 10.99 -6.52
N VAL A 349 30.36 11.40 -7.76
CA VAL A 349 29.42 12.11 -8.65
C VAL A 349 29.50 11.42 -10.01
N LYS A 350 28.35 11.02 -10.57
CA LYS A 350 28.26 10.35 -11.87
C LYS A 350 27.21 10.97 -12.75
#